data_AF-A0A8H8JFZ8-F1
#
_entry.id   AF-A0A8H8JFZ8-F1
#
_cell.length_a   1.000
_cell.length_b   1.000
_cell.length_c   1.000
_cell.angle_alpha   90.00
_cell.angle_beta   90.00
_cell.angle_gamma   90.00
#
_symmetry.space_group_name_H-M   'P 1'
#
loop_
_entity.id
_entity.type
_entity.pdbx_description
1 polymer ?
#
loop_
_entity_poly.entity_id
_entity_poly.type
_entity_poly.pdbx_seq_one_letter_code
_entity_poly.pdbx_strand_id
1 'polypeptide(L)'
;MAAVQTITRLSGHTAQAASIIFRNAVDDLLRSHPDLKITVQWVKGHAGIEGNERADTLALKASHLTPTPVFNRLISWARSRTKSKAVYTWGRIWQSSRHSDHVRLTIKSKPTWNLHTFHKAVRNDRRNHCRLIQVISGHGHFGEYYN
;
A
#
# COMPACT_ATOMS: atom_id res chain seq x y z
N MET A 1 -2.39 -18.99 -15.12
CA MET A 1 -2.29 -18.06 -16.28
C MET A 1 -1.90 -16.62 -15.93
N ALA A 2 -2.13 -16.13 -14.70
CA ALA A 2 -1.89 -14.71 -14.38
C ALA A 2 -0.41 -14.25 -14.47
N ALA A 3 0.55 -15.06 -14.04
CA ALA A 3 1.96 -14.63 -13.97
C ALA A 3 2.61 -14.40 -15.35
N VAL A 4 2.43 -15.34 -16.30
CA VAL A 4 2.98 -15.24 -17.66
C VAL A 4 2.41 -14.01 -18.39
N GLN A 5 1.11 -13.78 -18.27
CA GLN A 5 0.46 -12.58 -18.82
C GLN A 5 0.93 -11.29 -18.15
N THR A 6 1.30 -11.36 -16.87
CA THR A 6 1.77 -10.19 -16.11
C THR A 6 3.14 -9.73 -16.60
N ILE A 7 4.03 -10.64 -16.99
CA ILE A 7 5.39 -10.31 -17.48
C ILE A 7 5.35 -9.40 -18.71
N THR A 8 4.42 -9.63 -19.63
CA THR A 8 4.29 -8.85 -20.86
C THR A 8 3.49 -7.55 -20.65
N ARG A 9 2.84 -7.39 -19.50
CA ARG A 9 1.98 -6.25 -19.23
C ARG A 9 2.80 -4.98 -18.94
N LEU A 10 2.36 -3.85 -19.48
CA LEU A 10 3.03 -2.56 -19.31
C LEU A 10 2.42 -1.71 -18.18
N SER A 11 1.22 -2.02 -17.71
CA SER A 11 0.56 -1.33 -16.60
C SER A 11 1.20 -1.65 -15.25
N GLY A 12 1.11 -0.74 -14.27
CA GLY A 12 1.60 -1.01 -12.92
C GLY A 12 0.95 -2.22 -12.26
N HIS A 13 1.76 -3.09 -11.65
CA HIS A 13 1.33 -4.24 -10.86
C HIS A 13 2.37 -4.57 -9.77
N THR A 14 2.01 -5.39 -8.79
CA THR A 14 2.86 -5.69 -7.62
C THR A 14 4.21 -6.30 -8.00
N ALA A 15 4.25 -7.12 -9.05
CA ALA A 15 5.47 -7.77 -9.55
C ALA A 15 6.21 -6.97 -10.66
N GLN A 16 5.89 -5.70 -10.90
CA GLN A 16 6.39 -4.94 -12.07
C GLN A 16 7.92 -4.86 -12.12
N ALA A 17 8.54 -4.70 -10.95
CA ALA A 17 9.99 -4.74 -10.81
C ALA A 17 10.61 -6.02 -11.40
N ALA A 18 10.11 -7.19 -10.98
CA ALA A 18 10.60 -8.48 -11.46
C ALA A 18 10.37 -8.64 -12.96
N SER A 19 9.22 -8.19 -13.47
CA SER A 19 8.91 -8.23 -14.91
C SER A 19 9.84 -7.34 -15.73
N ILE A 20 10.18 -6.13 -15.23
CA ILE A 20 11.15 -5.24 -15.89
C ILE A 20 12.54 -5.89 -15.93
N ILE A 21 13.02 -6.41 -14.79
CA ILE A 21 14.33 -7.08 -14.71
C ILE A 21 14.40 -8.25 -15.69
N PHE A 22 13.37 -9.10 -15.70
CA PHE A 22 13.29 -10.24 -16.62
C PHE A 22 13.31 -9.78 -18.09
N ARG A 23 12.48 -8.79 -18.45
CA ARG A 23 12.42 -8.30 -19.84
C ARG A 23 13.73 -7.69 -20.30
N ASN A 24 14.37 -6.86 -19.47
CA ASN A 24 15.66 -6.27 -19.82
C ASN A 24 16.71 -7.36 -20.07
N ALA A 25 16.78 -8.38 -19.21
CA ALA A 25 17.71 -9.49 -19.40
C ALA A 25 17.41 -10.31 -20.67
N VAL A 26 16.13 -10.54 -20.98
CA VAL A 26 15.71 -11.22 -22.20
C VAL A 26 16.03 -10.38 -23.43
N ASP A 27 15.77 -9.07 -23.40
CA ASP A 27 16.06 -8.16 -24.51
C ASP A 27 17.56 -8.09 -24.80
N ASP A 28 18.40 -8.02 -23.78
CA ASP A 28 19.86 -8.02 -23.93
C ASP A 28 20.37 -9.36 -24.53
N LEU A 29 19.76 -10.48 -24.11
CA LEU A 29 20.09 -11.80 -24.62
C LEU A 29 19.67 -11.96 -26.09
N LEU A 30 18.48 -11.50 -26.46
CA LEU A 30 17.98 -11.57 -27.84
C LEU A 30 18.73 -10.61 -28.78
N ARG A 31 19.19 -9.46 -28.29
CA ARG A 31 20.05 -8.55 -29.07
C ARG A 31 21.42 -9.16 -29.37
N SER A 32 21.99 -9.89 -28.41
CA SER A 32 23.28 -10.55 -28.59
C SER A 32 23.19 -11.85 -29.41
N HIS A 33 22.02 -12.49 -29.45
CA HIS A 33 21.79 -13.74 -30.17
C HIS A 33 20.48 -13.66 -30.97
N PRO A 34 20.48 -13.06 -32.17
CA PRO A 34 19.26 -12.81 -32.96
C PRO A 34 18.48 -14.07 -33.34
N ASP A 35 19.18 -15.21 -33.46
CA ASP A 35 18.57 -16.50 -33.83
C ASP A 35 17.96 -17.24 -32.62
N LEU A 36 18.21 -16.77 -31.39
CA LEU A 36 17.70 -17.39 -30.19
C LEU A 36 16.18 -17.16 -30.07
N LYS A 37 15.43 -18.22 -29.78
CA LYS A 37 13.99 -18.14 -29.50
C LYS A 37 13.71 -18.55 -28.06
N ILE A 38 13.03 -17.69 -27.32
CA ILE A 38 12.70 -17.90 -25.91
C ILE A 38 11.20 -18.16 -25.77
N THR A 39 10.84 -19.25 -25.11
CA THR A 39 9.46 -19.60 -24.80
C THR A 39 9.28 -19.60 -23.28
N VAL A 40 8.28 -18.85 -22.79
CA VAL A 40 7.95 -18.79 -21.35
C VAL A 40 6.66 -19.56 -21.11
N GLN A 41 6.72 -20.56 -20.23
CA GLN A 41 5.57 -21.39 -19.88
C GLN A 41 5.41 -21.46 -18.37
N TRP A 42 4.15 -21.55 -17.93
CA TRP A 42 3.86 -21.84 -16.54
C TRP A 42 3.85 -23.34 -16.32
N VAL A 43 4.52 -23.80 -15.27
CA VAL A 43 4.50 -25.18 -14.80
C VAL A 43 3.88 -25.24 -13.41
N LYS A 44 3.26 -26.38 -13.09
CA LYS A 44 2.70 -26.62 -11.76
C LYS A 44 3.83 -26.80 -10.75
N GLY A 45 3.77 -26.09 -9.62
CA GLY A 45 4.72 -26.26 -8.52
C GLY A 45 4.53 -27.58 -7.78
N HIS A 46 5.60 -28.12 -7.20
CA HIS A 46 5.63 -29.38 -6.45
C HIS A 46 5.02 -30.57 -7.22
N ALA A 47 5.25 -30.60 -8.53
CA ALA A 47 4.74 -31.63 -9.42
C ALA A 47 5.82 -32.67 -9.79
N GLY A 48 7.02 -32.58 -9.21
CA GLY A 48 8.13 -33.48 -9.51
C GLY A 48 8.83 -33.18 -10.85
N ILE A 49 8.62 -31.98 -11.41
CA ILE A 49 9.33 -31.54 -12.61
C ILE A 49 10.75 -31.15 -12.19
N GLU A 50 11.74 -31.97 -12.52
CA GLU A 50 13.13 -31.88 -12.02
C GLU A 50 13.68 -30.45 -12.07
N GLY A 51 13.56 -29.76 -13.22
CA GLY A 51 14.03 -28.39 -13.38
C GLY A 51 13.34 -27.38 -12.46
N ASN A 52 12.02 -27.53 -12.24
CA ASN A 52 11.27 -26.67 -11.34
C ASN A 52 11.61 -26.97 -9.88
N GLU A 53 11.66 -28.25 -9.48
CA GLU A 53 12.00 -28.63 -8.10
C GLU A 53 13.42 -28.19 -7.72
N ARG A 54 14.36 -28.26 -8.67
CA ARG A 54 15.71 -27.74 -8.49
C ARG A 54 15.70 -26.22 -8.32
N ALA A 55 14.93 -25.49 -9.13
CA ALA A 55 14.80 -24.04 -9.00
C ALA A 55 14.19 -23.65 -7.64
N ASP A 56 13.13 -24.35 -7.20
CA ASP A 56 12.48 -24.12 -5.91
C ASP A 56 13.43 -24.40 -4.74
N THR A 57 14.21 -25.49 -4.82
CA THR A 57 15.24 -25.82 -3.82
C THR A 57 16.31 -24.74 -3.73
N LEU A 58 16.78 -24.23 -4.87
CA LEU A 58 17.75 -23.13 -4.91
C LEU A 58 17.17 -21.83 -4.37
N ALA A 59 15.91 -21.51 -4.69
CA ALA A 59 15.22 -20.34 -4.16
C ALA A 59 15.05 -20.43 -2.63
N LEU A 60 14.70 -21.61 -2.10
CA LEU A 60 14.63 -21.85 -0.66
C LEU A 60 15.99 -21.66 0.00
N LYS A 61 17.05 -22.24 -0.55
CA LYS A 61 18.42 -22.03 -0.05
C LYS A 61 18.81 -20.56 -0.03
N ALA A 62 18.50 -19.83 -1.10
CA ALA A 62 18.75 -18.39 -1.19
C ALA A 62 17.95 -17.58 -0.17
N SER A 63 16.77 -18.04 0.26
CA SER A 63 15.96 -17.36 1.27
C SER A 63 16.63 -17.31 2.66
N HIS A 64 17.58 -18.20 2.92
CA HIS A 64 18.38 -18.19 4.15
C HIS A 64 19.60 -17.26 4.08
N LEU A 65 19.92 -16.72 2.91
CA LEU A 65 21.02 -15.78 2.73
C LEU A 65 20.56 -14.36 3.04
N THR A 66 21.50 -13.52 3.50
CA THR A 66 21.24 -12.08 3.65
C THR A 66 20.92 -11.49 2.27
N PRO A 67 19.72 -10.93 2.05
CA PRO A 67 19.33 -10.44 0.75
C PRO A 67 20.16 -9.20 0.38
N THR A 68 20.62 -9.14 -0.87
CA THR A 68 21.08 -7.87 -1.44
C THR A 68 19.85 -7.10 -1.93
N PRO A 69 19.48 -5.96 -1.31
CA PRO A 69 18.26 -5.27 -1.64
C PRO A 69 18.33 -4.68 -3.05
N VAL A 70 17.52 -5.21 -3.97
CA VAL A 70 17.34 -4.65 -5.32
C VAL A 70 16.76 -3.23 -5.24
N PHE A 71 15.95 -2.96 -4.21
CA PHE A 71 15.39 -1.66 -3.91
C PHE A 71 15.73 -1.29 -2.48
N ASN A 72 16.20 -0.06 -2.27
CA ASN A 72 16.44 0.47 -0.94
C ASN A 72 15.13 0.50 -0.11
N ARG A 73 13.99 0.82 -0.75
CA ARG A 73 12.66 0.89 -0.10
C ARG A 73 11.54 0.54 -1.06
N LEU A 74 10.55 -0.20 -0.58
CA LEU A 74 9.30 -0.45 -1.31
C LEU A 74 8.38 0.78 -1.22
N ILE A 75 7.62 1.05 -2.29
CA ILE A 75 6.60 2.13 -2.29
C ILE A 75 5.56 1.89 -1.20
N SER A 76 5.15 0.63 -0.97
CA SER A 76 4.24 0.26 0.11
C SER A 76 4.79 0.63 1.49
N TRP A 77 6.08 0.38 1.72
CA TRP A 77 6.78 0.77 2.94
C TRP A 77 6.81 2.30 3.09
N ALA A 78 7.17 3.03 2.03
CA ALA A 78 7.22 4.50 2.04
C ALA A 78 5.84 5.12 2.33
N ARG A 79 4.78 4.58 1.71
CA ARG A 79 3.39 4.98 1.97
C ARG A 79 3.01 4.68 3.41
N SER A 80 3.31 3.48 3.91
CA SER A 80 3.04 3.08 5.30
C SER A 80 3.76 4.00 6.29
N ARG A 81 5.04 4.33 6.05
CA ARG A 81 5.83 5.20 6.92
C ARG A 81 5.27 6.63 6.94
N THR A 82 4.96 7.18 5.77
CA THR A 82 4.35 8.52 5.64
C THR A 82 3.00 8.57 6.33
N LYS A 83 2.18 7.54 6.13
CA LYS A 83 0.88 7.33 6.76
C LYS A 83 1.01 7.30 8.29
N SER A 84 1.92 6.50 8.83
CA SER A 84 2.17 6.45 10.28
C SER A 84 2.64 7.80 10.84
N LYS A 85 3.53 8.50 10.12
CA LYS A 85 4.03 9.82 10.52
C LYS A 85 2.91 10.86 10.57
N ALA A 86 2.05 10.90 9.56
CA ALA A 86 0.94 11.86 9.51
C ALA A 86 -0.05 11.66 10.66
N VAL A 87 -0.45 10.42 10.98
CA VAL A 87 -1.34 10.16 12.14
C VAL A 87 -0.64 10.46 13.46
N TYR A 88 0.65 10.15 13.60
CA TYR A 88 1.40 10.52 14.78
C TYR A 88 1.42 12.04 15.00
N THR A 89 1.81 12.80 13.97
CA THR A 89 1.85 14.27 14.02
C THR A 89 0.47 14.85 14.30
N TRP A 90 -0.57 14.37 13.63
CA TRP A 90 -1.94 14.83 13.88
C TRP A 90 -2.40 14.50 15.30
N GLY A 91 -2.08 13.31 15.82
CA GLY A 91 -2.36 12.95 17.20
C GLY A 91 -1.68 13.86 18.22
N ARG A 92 -0.45 14.31 17.95
CA ARG A 92 0.25 15.29 18.78
C ARG A 92 -0.43 16.66 18.76
N ILE A 93 -0.73 17.17 17.57
CA ILE A 93 -1.45 18.44 17.40
C ILE A 93 -2.79 18.38 18.13
N TRP A 94 -3.56 17.31 17.92
CA TRP A 94 -4.84 17.10 18.59
C TRP A 94 -4.71 17.12 20.11
N GLN A 95 -3.71 16.46 20.70
CA GLN A 95 -3.53 16.46 22.15
C GLN A 95 -3.15 17.84 22.71
N SER A 96 -2.36 18.62 21.96
CA SER A 96 -1.92 19.96 22.38
C SER A 96 -2.95 21.06 22.13
N SER A 97 -3.93 20.84 21.25
CA SER A 97 -4.95 21.84 20.93
C SER A 97 -5.95 22.03 22.08
N ARG A 98 -6.43 23.26 22.25
CA ARG A 98 -7.55 23.56 23.13
C ARG A 98 -8.84 23.05 22.50
N HIS A 99 -9.51 22.13 23.19
CA HIS A 99 -10.82 21.58 22.80
C HIS A 99 -11.89 22.03 23.78
N SER A 100 -13.08 22.32 23.27
CA SER A 100 -14.28 22.50 24.09
C SER A 100 -14.67 21.20 24.80
N ASP A 101 -15.45 21.31 25.88
CA ASP A 101 -15.93 20.14 26.60
C ASP A 101 -16.80 19.25 25.72
N HIS A 102 -17.59 19.83 24.80
CA HIS A 102 -18.37 19.10 23.81
C HIS A 102 -17.48 18.20 22.94
N VAL A 103 -16.36 18.72 22.43
CA VAL A 103 -15.41 17.92 21.64
C VAL A 103 -14.82 16.79 22.48
N ARG A 104 -14.39 17.07 23.72
CA ARG A 104 -13.78 16.07 24.60
C ARG A 104 -14.74 14.93 24.96
N LEU A 105 -16.01 15.26 25.21
CA LEU A 105 -17.04 14.29 25.60
C LEU A 105 -17.54 13.45 24.41
N THR A 106 -17.64 14.04 23.21
CA THR A 106 -18.21 13.37 22.04
C THR A 106 -17.13 12.70 21.17
N ILE A 107 -16.01 13.35 20.93
CA ILE A 107 -14.91 12.85 20.08
C ILE A 107 -13.78 12.32 20.98
N LYS A 108 -14.04 11.17 21.61
CA LYS A 108 -13.13 10.56 22.59
C LYS A 108 -11.87 9.95 21.98
N SER A 109 -11.85 9.73 20.66
CA SER A 109 -10.76 9.04 19.99
C SER A 109 -9.72 10.02 19.49
N LYS A 110 -8.44 9.71 19.76
CA LYS A 110 -7.34 10.36 19.05
C LYS A 110 -7.48 10.11 17.54
N PRO A 111 -6.95 11.01 16.70
CA PRO A 111 -6.95 10.80 15.27
C PRO A 111 -6.37 9.45 14.86
N THR A 112 -7.08 8.73 14.00
CA THR A 112 -6.60 7.46 13.43
C THR A 112 -6.96 7.38 11.95
N TRP A 113 -6.36 6.40 11.26
CA TRP A 113 -6.66 6.13 9.86
C TRP A 113 -8.04 5.53 9.63
N ASN A 114 -8.62 4.91 10.65
CA ASN A 114 -9.92 4.28 10.54
C ASN A 114 -10.97 5.20 11.14
N LEU A 115 -12.09 5.32 10.44
CA LEU A 115 -13.23 6.06 10.97
C LEU A 115 -13.67 5.43 12.29
N HIS A 116 -13.73 6.24 13.37
CA HIS A 116 -14.22 5.77 14.66
C HIS A 116 -15.67 5.28 14.55
N THR A 117 -16.08 4.36 15.43
CA THR A 117 -17.44 3.79 15.45
C THR A 117 -18.52 4.86 15.52
N PHE A 118 -18.29 5.94 16.28
CA PHE A 118 -19.14 7.14 16.30
C PHE A 118 -19.46 7.67 14.89
N HIS A 119 -18.43 7.89 14.08
CA HIS A 119 -18.61 8.37 12.71
C HIS A 119 -19.23 7.30 11.80
N LYS A 120 -18.93 6.01 12.05
CA LYS A 120 -19.53 4.89 11.31
C LYS A 120 -20.99 4.67 11.64
N ALA A 121 -21.48 5.11 12.79
CA ALA A 121 -22.87 4.96 13.20
C ALA A 121 -23.81 5.88 12.39
N VAL A 122 -23.31 7.01 11.92
CA VAL A 122 -24.06 7.99 11.10
C VAL A 122 -24.05 7.60 9.61
N ARG A 123 -24.29 6.31 9.31
CA ARG A 123 -24.27 5.82 7.92
C ARG A 123 -25.33 6.54 7.08
N ASN A 124 -24.94 6.87 5.85
CA ASN A 124 -25.78 7.37 4.75
C ASN A 124 -26.18 8.85 4.75
N ASP A 125 -25.67 9.68 5.65
CA ASP A 125 -25.83 11.14 5.52
C ASP A 125 -24.56 11.90 5.89
N ARG A 126 -23.61 11.93 4.94
CA ARG A 126 -22.35 12.66 5.08
C ARG A 126 -22.59 14.15 5.35
N ARG A 127 -23.64 14.74 4.79
CA ARG A 127 -23.93 16.17 4.91
C ARG A 127 -24.35 16.50 6.35
N ASN A 128 -25.29 15.75 6.90
CA ASN A 128 -25.72 15.96 8.28
C ASN A 128 -24.64 15.54 9.28
N HIS A 129 -23.84 14.50 8.97
CA HIS A 129 -22.68 14.16 9.78
C HIS A 129 -21.66 15.31 9.86
N CYS A 130 -21.29 15.91 8.72
CA CYS A 130 -20.37 17.04 8.69
C CYS A 130 -20.90 18.24 9.50
N ARG A 131 -22.20 18.55 9.38
CA ARG A 131 -22.84 19.63 10.15
C ARG A 131 -22.82 19.33 11.66
N LEU A 132 -23.10 18.09 12.05
CA LEU A 132 -23.02 17.67 13.44
C LEU A 132 -21.60 17.85 14.01
N ILE A 133 -20.57 17.44 13.26
CA ILE A 133 -19.17 17.65 13.68
C ILE A 133 -18.86 19.14 13.80
N GLN A 134 -19.28 19.96 12.85
CA GLN A 134 -19.09 21.42 12.89
C GLN A 134 -19.74 22.06 14.12
N VAL A 135 -20.95 21.61 14.48
CA VAL A 135 -21.64 22.05 15.71
C VAL A 135 -20.87 21.59 16.95
N ILE A 136 -20.48 20.31 17.04
CA ILE A 136 -19.73 19.76 18.18
C ILE A 136 -18.40 20.48 18.36
N SER A 137 -17.69 20.76 17.27
CA SER A 137 -16.39 21.42 17.31
C SER A 137 -16.47 22.93 17.44
N GLY A 138 -17.65 23.54 17.34
CA GLY A 138 -17.80 25.00 17.30
C GLY A 138 -17.09 25.63 16.09
N HIS A 139 -16.95 24.90 14.98
CA HIS A 139 -16.27 25.36 13.75
C HIS A 139 -17.21 25.28 12.54
N GLY A 140 -18.49 25.52 12.79
CA GLY A 140 -19.51 25.63 11.77
C GLY A 140 -19.70 27.06 11.28
N HIS A 141 -20.42 27.16 10.17
CA HIS A 141 -20.83 28.42 9.56
C HIS A 141 -22.00 29.04 10.38
N PHE A 142 -21.75 29.36 11.66
CA PHE A 142 -22.75 29.91 12.58
C PHE A 142 -22.10 31.01 13.43
N GLY A 143 -22.87 32.07 13.72
CA GLY A 143 -22.58 33.09 14.75
C GLY A 143 -21.16 33.68 14.72
N GLU A 144 -20.27 33.11 15.54
CA GLU A 144 -18.89 33.56 15.78
C GLU A 144 -17.99 33.60 14.53
N TYR A 145 -18.33 32.86 13.46
CA TYR A 145 -17.56 32.89 12.20
C TYR A 145 -17.91 34.10 11.30
N TYR A 146 -19.01 34.81 11.61
CA TYR A 146 -19.54 35.96 10.85
C TYR A 146 -19.47 37.29 11.62
N ASN A 147 -18.99 37.27 12.85
CA ASN A 147 -18.74 38.46 13.67
C ASN A 147 -17.25 38.80 13.65
#